data_AF-A0A8D2MF62-F1
#
_entry.id   AF-A0A8D2MF62-F1
#
_cell.length_a   1.000
_cell.length_b   1.000
_cell.length_c   1.000
_cell.angle_alpha   90.00
_cell.angle_beta   90.00
_cell.angle_gamma   90.00
#
_symmetry.space_group_name_H-M   'P 1'
#
loop_
_entity.id
_entity.type
_entity.pdbx_description
1 polymer ?
#
loop_
_entity_poly.entity_id
_entity_poly.type
_entity_poly.pdbx_seq_one_letter_code
_entity_poly.pdbx_strand_id
1 'polypeptide(L)'
;MIHVLEISNYPKHIALGLFYLKEERLNHGMTIELFSFLQFEESYLEKKEDLTKLQKGKFPSAPRLIPLNHKCRDITGQSAGLNYISTKYNLYGKDMKERALIDMYVEGMFDLNELLMKYGYLPPGKRDENFANMMDKAENRYFPVFEKVLKDHGNDFLVGNQLSRADVQLLEIILMAEECKPDILAKFPLLQSFKARISNIPTIKKFLQPGSQRKPLITEEELPKVIKIFY
;
A
#
# COMPACT_ATOMS: atom_id res chain seq x y z
N MET A 1 -23.73 -30.43 12.88
CA MET A 1 -22.61 -31.06 12.18
C MET A 1 -22.36 -30.22 10.94
N ILE A 2 -21.52 -29.19 11.05
CA ILE A 2 -21.21 -28.29 9.93
C ILE A 2 -19.96 -28.86 9.27
N HIS A 3 -20.09 -29.24 8.01
CA HIS A 3 -19.03 -29.87 7.24
C HIS A 3 -17.80 -28.96 7.16
N VAL A 4 -16.71 -29.44 7.74
CA VAL A 4 -15.35 -29.04 7.41
C VAL A 4 -15.10 -29.58 6.01
N LEU A 5 -14.97 -28.71 5.01
CA LEU A 5 -14.47 -29.13 3.70
C LEU A 5 -12.95 -29.20 3.78
N GLU A 6 -12.45 -30.43 3.91
CA GLU A 6 -11.06 -30.80 3.71
C GLU A 6 -10.64 -30.59 2.25
N ILE A 7 -9.39 -30.19 2.12
CA ILE A 7 -8.65 -29.83 0.92
C ILE A 7 -8.32 -31.10 0.11
N SER A 8 -8.68 -31.17 -1.19
CA SER A 8 -7.89 -31.85 -2.23
C SER A 8 -8.53 -31.75 -3.62
N ASN A 9 -7.67 -31.49 -4.63
CA ASN A 9 -7.87 -31.68 -6.07
C ASN A 9 -8.78 -30.69 -6.85
N TYR A 10 -8.33 -29.46 -7.08
CA TYR A 10 -8.73 -28.64 -8.25
C TYR A 10 -7.55 -27.74 -8.72
N PRO A 11 -7.49 -27.36 -10.00
CA PRO A 11 -6.30 -26.76 -10.62
C PRO A 11 -5.99 -25.38 -10.01
N LYS A 12 -4.69 -25.07 -9.94
CA LYS A 12 -4.02 -23.92 -9.29
C LYS A 12 -4.67 -22.54 -9.44
N HIS A 13 -5.87 -22.29 -8.95
CA HIS A 13 -6.40 -20.94 -8.91
C HIS A 13 -7.34 -20.79 -7.72
N ILE A 14 -7.03 -19.76 -6.93
CA ILE A 14 -7.89 -19.11 -5.93
C ILE A 14 -7.87 -19.80 -4.57
N ALA A 15 -7.41 -19.05 -3.57
CA ALA A 15 -8.18 -18.97 -2.33
C ALA A 15 -8.12 -17.50 -1.81
N LEU A 16 -8.57 -17.26 -0.58
CA LEU A 16 -9.12 -16.03 -0.01
C LEU A 16 -8.11 -15.02 0.60
N GLY A 17 -8.08 -13.83 0.02
CA GLY A 17 -7.75 -12.60 0.72
C GLY A 17 -8.38 -11.44 -0.03
N LEU A 18 -8.76 -10.41 0.72
CA LEU A 18 -9.47 -9.31 0.13
C LEU A 18 -8.50 -8.24 -0.32
N PHE A 19 -8.11 -8.45 -1.57
CA PHE A 19 -7.92 -7.44 -2.60
C PHE A 19 -8.78 -7.93 -3.77
N TYR A 20 -9.43 -7.05 -4.55
CA TYR A 20 -9.10 -6.83 -5.97
C TYR A 20 -10.17 -6.09 -6.77
N LEU A 21 -9.68 -5.16 -7.59
CA LEU A 21 -10.25 -4.77 -8.87
C LEU A 21 -9.42 -5.41 -9.98
N LYS A 22 -10.07 -5.89 -11.04
CA LYS A 22 -9.36 -6.34 -12.23
C LYS A 22 -9.22 -5.16 -13.18
N GLU A 23 -7.97 -4.75 -13.32
CA GLU A 23 -7.56 -3.40 -13.68
C GLU A 23 -8.06 -2.44 -12.62
N GLU A 24 -7.26 -2.28 -11.56
CA GLU A 24 -7.19 -1.07 -10.74
C GLU A 24 -6.20 -1.30 -9.59
N ARG A 25 -5.23 -0.39 -9.48
CA ARG A 25 -4.59 -0.03 -8.21
C ARG A 25 -5.69 0.14 -7.14
N LEU A 26 -5.45 -0.34 -5.93
CA LEU A 26 -5.55 0.55 -4.79
C LEU A 26 -4.09 0.82 -4.50
N ASN A 27 -3.61 2.03 -4.78
CA ASN A 27 -2.26 2.45 -4.39
C ASN A 27 -2.24 2.65 -2.88
N HIS A 28 -2.27 1.55 -2.14
CA HIS A 28 -2.04 1.65 -0.73
C HIS A 28 -1.19 0.50 -0.28
N GLY A 29 0.09 0.71 -0.41
CA GLY A 29 1.07 0.06 0.40
C GLY A 29 1.73 -1.13 -0.25
N MET A 30 3.05 -1.02 -0.41
CA MET A 30 3.92 -2.03 0.20
C MET A 30 3.53 -2.33 1.66
N THR A 31 2.79 -1.44 2.33
CA THR A 31 2.13 -1.62 3.63
C THR A 31 1.26 -2.86 3.73
N ILE A 32 0.72 -3.38 2.62
CA ILE A 32 -0.06 -4.63 2.63
C ILE A 32 0.85 -5.86 2.44
N GLU A 33 1.94 -5.73 1.69
CA GLU A 33 2.80 -6.86 1.32
C GLU A 33 4.11 -6.95 2.11
N LEU A 34 4.45 -5.93 2.91
CA LEU A 34 5.46 -6.09 3.96
C LEU A 34 5.03 -7.10 5.02
N PHE A 35 3.76 -7.46 5.03
CA PHE A 35 3.29 -8.66 5.68
C PHE A 35 3.62 -9.95 4.93
N SER A 36 4.59 -9.94 4.01
CA SER A 36 5.34 -11.08 3.42
C SER A 36 5.66 -12.29 4.33
N PHE A 37 5.47 -12.15 5.64
CA PHE A 37 5.38 -13.27 6.60
C PHE A 37 4.07 -14.08 6.51
N LEU A 38 3.07 -13.57 5.81
CA LEU A 38 1.75 -14.12 5.61
C LEU A 38 1.63 -14.55 4.16
N GLN A 39 1.39 -15.83 3.94
CA GLN A 39 0.73 -16.26 2.72
C GLN A 39 -0.68 -15.70 2.78
N PHE A 40 -0.99 -14.83 1.84
CA PHE A 40 -2.34 -14.35 1.61
C PHE A 40 -2.72 -14.68 0.18
N GLU A 41 -3.98 -14.49 -0.05
CA GLU A 41 -4.69 -15.01 -1.19
C GLU A 41 -5.55 -13.85 -1.73
N GLU A 42 -6.13 -13.97 -2.90
CA GLU A 42 -6.55 -12.80 -3.68
C GLU A 42 -7.87 -13.09 -4.40
N SER A 43 -8.89 -12.25 -4.22
CA SER A 43 -10.24 -12.47 -4.74
C SER A 43 -10.78 -11.28 -5.55
N TYR A 44 -10.94 -11.50 -6.86
CA TYR A 44 -11.10 -10.44 -7.86
C TYR A 44 -12.55 -10.01 -8.12
N LEU A 45 -12.78 -8.69 -8.15
CA LEU A 45 -13.95 -8.08 -8.79
C LEU A 45 -13.67 -7.93 -10.28
N GLU A 46 -14.46 -8.63 -11.11
CA GLU A 46 -14.33 -8.54 -12.56
C GLU A 46 -15.41 -7.66 -13.18
N LYS A 47 -16.55 -7.50 -12.50
CA LYS A 47 -17.70 -6.75 -13.01
C LYS A 47 -18.41 -5.98 -11.89
N LYS A 48 -19.21 -4.98 -12.26
CA LYS A 48 -20.02 -4.16 -11.34
C LYS A 48 -20.99 -4.99 -10.50
N GLU A 49 -21.45 -6.13 -11.02
CA GLU A 49 -22.29 -7.07 -10.29
C GLU A 49 -21.57 -7.68 -9.08
N ASP A 50 -20.26 -7.91 -9.16
CA ASP A 50 -19.47 -8.45 -8.05
C ASP A 50 -19.39 -7.44 -6.91
N LEU A 51 -19.17 -6.16 -7.23
CA LEU A 51 -19.21 -5.06 -6.27
C LEU A 51 -20.60 -4.94 -5.62
N THR A 52 -21.66 -5.03 -6.44
CA THR A 52 -23.04 -4.94 -5.96
C THR A 52 -23.38 -6.10 -5.00
N LYS A 53 -22.89 -7.31 -5.25
CA LYS A 53 -23.05 -8.47 -4.35
C LYS A 53 -22.34 -8.24 -3.02
N LEU A 54 -21.12 -7.69 -3.03
CA LEU A 54 -20.39 -7.36 -1.80
C LEU A 54 -21.13 -6.30 -0.97
N GLN A 55 -21.59 -5.23 -1.61
CA GLN A 55 -22.30 -4.13 -0.94
C GLN A 55 -23.64 -4.57 -0.33
N LYS A 56 -24.34 -5.51 -0.96
CA LYS A 56 -25.57 -6.13 -0.43
C LYS A 56 -25.31 -7.16 0.68
N GLY A 57 -24.07 -7.61 0.82
CA GLY A 57 -23.65 -8.59 1.83
C GLY A 57 -23.24 -7.95 3.16
N LYS A 58 -22.29 -8.57 3.85
CA LYS A 58 -21.75 -8.11 5.14
C LYS A 58 -20.90 -6.82 5.05
N PHE A 59 -20.69 -6.31 3.84
CA PHE A 59 -19.64 -5.34 3.53
C PHE A 59 -20.16 -4.15 2.72
N PRO A 60 -21.09 -3.35 3.27
CA PRO A 60 -21.73 -2.24 2.54
C PRO A 60 -20.75 -1.13 2.11
N SER A 61 -19.58 -1.00 2.76
CA SER A 61 -18.53 -0.02 2.45
C SER A 61 -17.36 -0.62 1.61
N ALA A 62 -17.69 -1.46 0.63
CA ALA A 62 -16.78 -2.35 -0.11
C ALA A 62 -15.43 -1.80 -0.64
N PRO A 63 -15.26 -0.54 -1.09
CA PRO A 63 -13.99 -0.16 -1.74
C PRO A 63 -12.77 -0.03 -0.80
N ARG A 64 -12.92 -0.20 0.53
CA ARG A 64 -11.82 0.01 1.51
C ARG A 64 -11.66 -1.15 2.49
N LEU A 65 -11.74 -2.39 2.04
CA LEU A 65 -11.78 -3.56 2.92
C LEU A 65 -10.55 -4.47 2.76
N ILE A 66 -9.83 -4.68 3.87
CA ILE A 66 -8.90 -5.80 4.06
C ILE A 66 -9.48 -6.69 5.17
N PRO A 67 -10.49 -7.54 4.92
CA PRO A 67 -10.91 -8.53 5.90
C PRO A 67 -9.80 -9.55 6.07
N LEU A 68 -9.25 -9.50 7.27
CA LEU A 68 -8.36 -10.49 7.81
C LEU A 68 -9.21 -11.55 8.48
N ASN A 69 -9.23 -12.77 7.94
CA ASN A 69 -9.91 -13.86 8.62
C ASN A 69 -9.04 -14.36 9.78
N HIS A 70 -9.12 -13.68 10.93
CA HIS A 70 -8.49 -14.13 12.16
C HIS A 70 -9.58 -14.49 13.18
N LYS A 71 -9.89 -15.79 13.28
CA LYS A 71 -10.64 -16.43 14.38
C LYS A 71 -11.64 -15.50 15.12
N CYS A 72 -12.66 -14.98 14.41
CA CYS A 72 -13.92 -14.40 14.91
C CYS A 72 -14.25 -12.90 14.66
N ARG A 73 -13.50 -12.10 13.86
CA ARG A 73 -13.99 -10.74 13.49
C ARG A 73 -13.62 -10.33 12.07
N ASP A 74 -14.63 -9.83 11.34
CA ASP A 74 -14.46 -9.14 10.06
C ASP A 74 -13.90 -7.72 10.33
N ILE A 75 -12.61 -7.48 10.09
CA ILE A 75 -12.02 -6.12 10.18
C ILE A 75 -12.31 -5.40 8.87
N THR A 76 -13.00 -4.26 8.97
CA THR A 76 -13.34 -3.40 7.84
C THR A 76 -12.60 -2.08 7.92
N GLY A 77 -12.17 -1.54 6.77
CA GLY A 77 -11.41 -0.31 6.70
C GLY A 77 -9.91 -0.59 6.56
N GLN A 78 -9.30 0.03 5.55
CA GLN A 78 -7.90 -0.15 5.20
C GLN A 78 -6.96 0.20 6.38
N SER A 79 -7.14 1.36 7.02
CA SER A 79 -6.33 1.76 8.17
C SER A 79 -6.50 0.77 9.33
N ALA A 80 -7.72 0.30 9.61
CA ALA A 80 -7.97 -0.68 10.67
C ALA A 80 -7.25 -2.02 10.41
N GLY A 81 -7.30 -2.52 9.17
CA GLY A 81 -6.55 -3.70 8.75
C GLY A 81 -5.04 -3.51 8.91
N LEU A 82 -4.49 -2.42 8.36
CA LEU A 82 -3.06 -2.12 8.44
C LEU A 82 -2.57 -1.92 9.89
N ASN A 83 -3.35 -1.26 10.74
CA ASN A 83 -3.07 -1.08 12.17
C ASN A 83 -3.00 -2.45 12.87
N TYR A 84 -4.02 -3.30 12.67
CA TYR A 84 -4.08 -4.62 13.28
C TYR A 84 -2.87 -5.48 12.93
N ILE A 85 -2.53 -5.55 11.64
CA ILE A 85 -1.42 -6.37 11.19
C ILE A 85 -0.09 -5.76 11.69
N SER A 86 0.07 -4.44 11.62
CA SER A 86 1.27 -3.77 12.14
C SER A 86 1.49 -4.04 13.63
N THR A 87 0.42 -4.06 14.45
CA THR A 87 0.51 -4.49 15.86
C THR A 87 0.91 -5.96 15.97
N LYS A 88 0.28 -6.84 15.21
CA LYS A 88 0.52 -8.29 15.27
C LYS A 88 1.97 -8.68 14.94
N TYR A 89 2.62 -7.93 14.04
CA TYR A 89 3.99 -8.20 13.59
C TYR A 89 5.03 -7.22 14.15
N ASN A 90 4.70 -6.50 15.22
CA ASN A 90 5.62 -5.57 15.89
C ASN A 90 6.17 -4.44 14.99
N LEU A 91 5.40 -4.02 13.98
CA LEU A 91 5.72 -2.91 13.07
C LEU A 91 5.06 -1.58 13.51
N TYR A 92 4.51 -1.53 14.72
CA TYR A 92 3.70 -0.40 15.20
C TYR A 92 4.23 0.18 16.52
N GLY A 93 5.55 0.29 16.67
CA GLY A 93 6.19 0.93 17.82
C GLY A 93 6.03 0.18 19.14
N LYS A 94 6.99 0.37 20.05
CA LYS A 94 6.99 -0.34 21.35
C LYS A 94 6.12 0.34 22.41
N ASP A 95 5.89 1.64 22.28
CA ASP A 95 5.15 2.45 23.24
C ASP A 95 4.24 3.48 22.56
N MET A 96 3.46 4.21 23.36
CA MET A 96 2.50 5.20 22.88
C MET A 96 3.17 6.34 22.11
N LYS A 97 4.41 6.72 22.47
CA LYS A 97 5.13 7.82 21.83
C LYS A 97 5.58 7.41 20.43
N GLU A 98 6.18 6.22 20.30
CA GLU A 98 6.56 5.69 18.99
C GLU A 98 5.33 5.48 18.08
N ARG A 99 4.21 4.97 18.63
CA ARG A 99 2.95 4.82 17.90
C ARG A 99 2.43 6.15 17.36
N ALA A 100 2.40 7.18 18.20
CA ALA A 100 1.94 8.50 17.79
C ALA A 100 2.81 9.10 16.67
N LEU A 101 4.14 8.90 16.72
CA LEU A 101 5.03 9.33 15.64
C LEU A 101 4.79 8.55 14.34
N ILE A 102 4.63 7.23 14.44
CA ILE A 102 4.30 6.36 13.30
C ILE A 102 2.99 6.81 12.65
N ASP A 103 1.95 7.05 13.45
CA ASP A 103 0.65 7.52 12.94
C ASP A 103 0.77 8.87 12.26
N MET A 104 1.43 9.84 12.90
CA MET A 104 1.67 11.16 12.31
C MET A 104 2.38 11.07 10.95
N TYR A 105 3.42 10.23 10.84
CA TYR A 105 4.15 10.04 9.59
C TYR A 105 3.30 9.37 8.52
N VAL A 106 2.56 8.32 8.88
CA VAL A 106 1.70 7.58 7.95
C VAL A 106 0.54 8.44 7.45
N GLU A 107 -0.13 9.18 8.33
CA GLU A 107 -1.20 10.10 7.95
C GLU A 107 -0.67 11.23 7.06
N GLY A 108 0.50 11.81 7.40
CA GLY A 108 1.14 12.81 6.54
C GLY A 108 1.48 12.27 5.15
N MET A 109 1.87 11.00 5.06
CA MET A 109 2.15 10.31 3.81
C MET A 109 0.88 9.98 2.99
N PHE A 110 -0.26 9.81 3.65
CA PHE A 110 -1.53 9.46 3.01
C PHE A 110 -1.98 10.50 1.99
N ASP A 111 -1.82 11.79 2.30
CA ASP A 111 -2.13 12.90 1.40
C ASP A 111 -1.32 12.85 0.09
N LEU A 112 -0.01 12.58 0.17
CA LEU A 112 0.84 12.48 -1.02
C LEU A 112 0.51 11.22 -1.80
N ASN A 113 0.27 10.12 -1.09
CA ASN A 113 -0.15 8.87 -1.70
C ASN A 113 -1.43 9.07 -2.51
N GLU A 114 -2.45 9.75 -1.98
CA GLU A 114 -3.71 10.04 -2.68
C GLU A 114 -3.47 10.78 -4.00
N LEU A 115 -2.56 11.75 -4.04
CA LEU A 115 -2.19 12.46 -5.26
C LEU A 115 -1.52 11.54 -6.29
N LEU A 116 -0.56 10.73 -5.85
CA LEU A 116 0.13 9.74 -6.69
C LEU A 116 -0.84 8.68 -7.23
N MET A 117 -1.84 8.29 -6.43
CA MET A 117 -2.94 7.43 -6.90
C MET A 117 -3.73 8.12 -7.99
N LYS A 118 -4.27 9.30 -7.67
CA LYS A 118 -5.18 10.04 -8.55
C LYS A 118 -4.53 10.27 -9.91
N TYR A 119 -3.24 10.60 -9.94
CA TYR A 119 -2.47 10.76 -11.16
C TYR A 119 -2.58 9.55 -12.11
N GLY A 120 -2.49 8.33 -11.58
CA GLY A 120 -2.62 7.09 -12.36
C GLY A 120 -4.00 6.89 -12.99
N TYR A 121 -5.06 7.47 -12.43
CA TYR A 121 -6.44 7.35 -12.93
C TYR A 121 -6.87 8.47 -13.86
N LEU A 122 -6.07 9.53 -13.96
CA LEU A 122 -6.45 10.64 -14.82
C LEU A 122 -6.25 10.25 -16.28
N PRO A 123 -7.20 10.60 -17.16
CA PRO A 123 -6.98 10.53 -18.61
C PRO A 123 -5.76 11.36 -19.01
N PRO A 124 -5.05 11.02 -20.09
CA PRO A 124 -3.81 11.68 -20.50
C PRO A 124 -3.91 13.22 -20.54
N GLY A 125 -4.99 13.75 -21.10
CA GLY A 125 -5.23 15.21 -21.19
C GLY A 125 -5.59 15.93 -19.87
N LYS A 126 -5.61 15.25 -18.72
CA LYS A 126 -5.87 15.83 -17.39
C LYS A 126 -4.71 15.64 -16.40
N ARG A 127 -3.58 15.10 -16.85
CA ARG A 127 -2.45 14.71 -16.01
C ARG A 127 -1.52 15.87 -15.66
N ASP A 128 -1.35 16.85 -16.54
CA ASP A 128 -0.26 17.85 -16.46
C ASP A 128 -0.29 18.73 -15.20
N GLU A 129 -1.42 19.39 -14.89
CA GLU A 129 -1.53 20.22 -13.69
C GLU A 129 -1.45 19.40 -12.39
N ASN A 130 -1.97 18.15 -12.42
CA ASN A 130 -1.89 17.25 -11.28
C ASN A 130 -0.45 16.76 -11.05
N PHE A 131 0.32 16.54 -12.11
CA PHE A 131 1.72 16.14 -12.03
C PHE A 131 2.57 17.19 -11.35
N ALA A 132 2.49 18.45 -11.80
CA ALA A 132 3.31 19.54 -11.24
C ALA A 132 3.05 19.73 -9.74
N ASN A 133 1.77 19.81 -9.33
CA ASN A 133 1.39 19.94 -7.92
C ASN A 133 1.83 18.73 -7.07
N MET A 134 1.74 17.51 -7.62
CA MET A 134 2.16 16.29 -6.94
C MET A 134 3.68 16.25 -6.72
N MET A 135 4.46 16.58 -7.75
CA MET A 135 5.93 16.63 -7.66
C MET A 135 6.40 17.74 -6.73
N ASP A 136 5.79 18.94 -6.81
CA ASP A 136 6.08 20.04 -5.89
C ASP A 136 5.83 19.63 -4.44
N LYS A 137 4.69 19.01 -4.15
CA LYS A 137 4.39 18.50 -2.82
C LYS A 137 5.40 17.45 -2.36
N ALA A 138 5.75 16.48 -3.21
CA ALA A 138 6.77 15.49 -2.88
C ALA A 138 8.11 16.16 -2.51
N GLU A 139 8.60 17.06 -3.38
CA GLU A 139 9.92 17.67 -3.28
C GLU A 139 10.04 18.79 -2.24
N ASN A 140 8.95 19.50 -1.94
CA ASN A 140 9.01 20.73 -1.14
C ASN A 140 8.18 20.65 0.14
N ARG A 141 7.29 19.65 0.29
CA ARG A 141 6.49 19.45 1.51
C ARG A 141 6.81 18.16 2.25
N TYR A 142 6.87 17.02 1.56
CA TYR A 142 6.94 15.71 2.23
C TYR A 142 8.36 15.17 2.39
N PHE A 143 9.13 15.04 1.31
CA PHE A 143 10.49 14.49 1.38
C PHE A 143 11.45 15.31 2.27
N PRO A 144 11.40 16.66 2.31
CA PRO A 144 12.21 17.43 3.25
C PRO A 144 11.97 17.07 4.72
N VAL A 145 10.74 16.68 5.09
CA VAL A 145 10.40 16.29 6.46
C VAL A 145 11.11 14.98 6.81
N PHE A 146 11.01 13.97 5.95
CA PHE A 146 11.61 12.66 6.21
C PHE A 146 13.15 12.68 6.12
N GLU A 147 13.71 13.46 5.19
CA GLU A 147 15.15 13.73 5.14
C GLU A 147 15.62 14.36 6.47
N LYS A 148 14.88 15.35 6.99
CA LYS A 148 15.19 15.98 8.27
C LYS A 148 15.06 15.01 9.45
N VAL A 149 14.01 14.18 9.49
CA VAL A 149 13.83 13.16 10.54
C VAL A 149 15.05 12.24 10.59
N LEU A 150 15.44 11.66 9.45
CA LEU A 150 16.61 10.78 9.35
C LEU A 150 17.90 11.50 9.78
N LYS A 151 18.05 12.78 9.41
CA LYS A 151 19.21 13.61 9.78
C LYS A 151 19.28 13.88 11.28
N ASP A 152 18.16 14.27 11.88
CA ASP A 152 18.11 14.76 13.27
C ASP A 152 18.48 13.66 14.26
N HIS A 153 18.00 12.43 14.03
CA HIS A 153 18.27 11.31 14.94
C HIS A 153 19.41 10.39 14.46
N GLY A 154 19.83 10.46 13.19
CA GLY A 154 20.96 9.68 12.66
C GLY A 154 20.77 8.16 12.69
N ASN A 155 19.52 7.70 12.63
CA ASN A 155 19.17 6.28 12.70
C ASN A 155 18.81 5.75 11.30
N ASP A 156 18.76 4.43 11.19
CA ASP A 156 18.48 3.74 9.94
C ASP A 156 16.98 3.71 9.56
N PHE A 157 16.11 3.89 10.56
CA PHE A 157 14.64 3.86 10.45
C PHE A 157 14.03 5.15 11.01
N LEU A 158 12.81 5.47 10.58
CA LEU A 158 12.09 6.70 10.95
C LEU A 158 11.74 6.78 12.44
N VAL A 159 11.50 5.64 13.09
CA VAL A 159 11.05 5.59 14.50
C VAL A 159 11.74 4.45 15.23
N GLY A 160 12.26 4.72 16.44
CA GLY A 160 12.72 3.70 17.38
C GLY A 160 13.94 2.87 16.93
N ASN A 161 14.60 3.26 15.83
CA ASN A 161 15.68 2.50 15.18
C ASN A 161 15.29 1.03 14.88
N GLN A 162 14.03 0.81 14.54
CA GLN A 162 13.49 -0.49 14.15
C GLN A 162 12.54 -0.32 12.96
N LEU A 163 12.43 -1.34 12.12
CA LEU A 163 11.48 -1.33 11.02
C LEU A 163 10.05 -1.15 11.55
N SER A 164 9.35 -0.17 10.99
CA SER A 164 7.97 0.13 11.29
C SER A 164 7.17 0.28 10.00
N ARG A 165 5.84 0.28 10.11
CA ARG A 165 4.95 0.59 8.98
C ARG A 165 5.19 1.98 8.36
N ALA A 166 5.79 2.91 9.09
CA ALA A 166 6.13 4.22 8.53
C ALA A 166 7.24 4.08 7.49
N ASP A 167 8.25 3.25 7.76
CA ASP A 167 9.35 3.02 6.83
C ASP A 167 8.86 2.35 5.55
N VAL A 168 7.96 1.38 5.72
CA VAL A 168 7.26 0.69 4.64
C VAL A 168 6.51 1.66 3.73
N GLN A 169 5.67 2.50 4.34
CA GLN A 169 4.83 3.45 3.62
C GLN A 169 5.68 4.48 2.88
N LEU A 170 6.78 4.93 3.49
CA LEU A 170 7.70 5.88 2.87
C LEU A 170 8.42 5.26 1.67
N LEU A 171 8.91 4.04 1.80
CA LEU A 171 9.55 3.34 0.67
C LEU A 171 8.57 3.25 -0.52
N GLU A 172 7.29 2.97 -0.27
CA GLU A 172 6.31 2.87 -1.34
C GLU A 172 6.13 4.19 -2.09
N ILE A 173 5.92 5.27 -1.33
CA ILE A 173 5.74 6.60 -1.90
C ILE A 173 6.97 7.02 -2.70
N ILE A 174 8.17 6.68 -2.22
CA ILE A 174 9.42 6.90 -2.95
C ILE A 174 9.40 6.15 -4.29
N LEU A 175 9.12 4.85 -4.29
CA LEU A 175 9.09 4.07 -5.53
C LEU A 175 8.03 4.59 -6.52
N MET A 176 6.85 4.96 -6.02
CA MET A 176 5.77 5.53 -6.84
C MET A 176 6.14 6.91 -7.40
N ALA A 177 6.85 7.74 -6.63
CA ALA A 177 7.33 9.03 -7.10
C ALA A 177 8.43 8.86 -8.16
N GLU A 178 9.34 7.90 -8.00
CA GLU A 178 10.40 7.61 -8.97
C GLU A 178 9.87 7.01 -10.28
N GLU A 179 8.77 6.25 -10.23
CA GLU A 179 8.03 5.82 -11.43
C GLU A 179 7.50 7.02 -12.24
N CYS A 180 7.27 8.16 -11.59
CA CYS A 180 6.82 9.40 -12.23
C CYS A 180 7.99 10.32 -12.63
N LYS A 181 9.00 10.46 -11.77
CA LYS A 181 10.19 11.30 -11.94
C LYS A 181 11.42 10.57 -11.36
N PRO A 182 12.23 9.89 -12.19
CA PRO A 182 13.31 9.01 -11.69
C PRO A 182 14.37 9.69 -10.81
N ASP A 183 14.56 11.00 -10.95
CA ASP A 183 15.54 11.80 -10.21
C ASP A 183 14.93 12.57 -9.03
N ILE A 184 13.69 12.27 -8.61
CA ILE A 184 12.96 12.97 -7.53
C ILE A 184 13.74 13.00 -6.20
N LEU A 185 14.63 12.04 -5.96
CA LEU A 185 15.46 11.96 -4.76
C LEU A 185 16.82 12.67 -4.87
N ALA A 186 17.16 13.32 -5.99
CA ALA A 186 18.50 13.84 -6.24
C ALA A 186 19.01 14.79 -5.12
N LYS A 187 18.11 15.54 -4.49
CA LYS A 187 18.41 16.47 -3.38
C LYS A 187 18.28 15.86 -1.97
N PHE A 188 18.03 14.56 -1.86
CA PHE A 188 17.70 13.85 -0.61
C PHE A 188 18.60 12.61 -0.39
N PRO A 189 19.89 12.80 -0.07
CA PRO A 189 20.85 11.70 0.07
C PRO A 189 20.51 10.70 1.18
N LEU A 190 19.87 11.13 2.28
CA LEU A 190 19.44 10.21 3.33
C LEU A 190 18.26 9.38 2.88
N LEU A 191 17.31 9.95 2.13
CA LEU A 191 16.23 9.17 1.51
C LEU A 191 16.73 8.17 0.47
N GLN A 192 17.76 8.50 -0.31
CA GLN A 192 18.39 7.52 -1.21
C GLN A 192 18.99 6.34 -0.43
N SER A 193 19.71 6.64 0.65
CA SER A 193 20.33 5.63 1.52
C SER A 193 19.26 4.78 2.23
N PHE A 194 18.21 5.43 2.72
CA PHE A 194 17.03 4.80 3.31
C PHE A 194 16.37 3.85 2.30
N LYS A 195 16.04 4.31 1.09
CA LYS A 195 15.47 3.48 0.03
C LYS A 195 16.32 2.23 -0.21
N ALA A 196 17.64 2.40 -0.37
CA ALA A 196 18.55 1.28 -0.62
C ALA A 196 18.55 0.27 0.54
N ARG A 197 18.52 0.75 1.79
CA ARG A 197 18.50 -0.10 2.99
C ARG A 197 17.20 -0.89 3.10
N ILE A 198 16.05 -0.19 3.06
CA ILE A 198 14.75 -0.82 3.21
C ILE A 198 14.49 -1.78 2.03
N SER A 199 14.83 -1.41 0.80
CA SER A 199 14.70 -2.30 -0.38
C SER A 199 15.53 -3.59 -0.28
N ASN A 200 16.59 -3.61 0.53
CA ASN A 200 17.43 -4.78 0.71
C ASN A 200 16.98 -5.72 1.85
N ILE A 201 15.95 -5.36 2.62
CA ILE A 201 15.36 -6.26 3.60
C ILE A 201 14.85 -7.51 2.86
N PRO A 202 15.23 -8.75 3.25
CA PRO A 202 15.03 -9.94 2.42
C PRO A 202 13.60 -10.12 1.89
N THR A 203 12.61 -9.84 2.73
CA THR A 203 11.20 -9.93 2.39
C THR A 203 10.78 -8.86 1.36
N ILE A 204 11.20 -7.61 1.57
CA ILE A 204 10.95 -6.49 0.66
C ILE A 204 11.67 -6.72 -0.66
N LYS A 205 12.93 -7.12 -0.61
CA LYS A 205 13.73 -7.43 -1.79
C LYS A 205 13.07 -8.51 -2.66
N LYS A 206 12.59 -9.59 -2.02
CA LYS A 206 11.83 -10.66 -2.70
C LYS A 206 10.55 -10.10 -3.31
N PHE A 207 9.85 -9.24 -2.59
CA PHE A 207 8.63 -8.60 -3.08
C PHE A 207 8.87 -7.64 -4.26
N LEU A 208 10.02 -6.98 -4.33
CA LEU A 208 10.38 -6.11 -5.45
C LEU A 208 10.86 -6.86 -6.70
N GLN A 209 11.06 -8.19 -6.63
CA GLN A 209 11.46 -8.98 -7.80
C GLN A 209 10.30 -9.20 -8.79
N PRO A 210 10.60 -9.39 -10.09
CA PRO A 210 9.61 -9.83 -11.06
C PRO A 210 8.91 -11.12 -10.63
N GLY A 211 7.60 -11.21 -10.90
CA GLY A 211 6.79 -12.37 -10.54
C GLY A 211 6.29 -12.39 -9.09
N SER A 212 6.59 -11.36 -8.31
CA SER A 212 5.90 -11.13 -7.04
C SER A 212 4.45 -10.66 -7.30
N GLN A 213 3.69 -10.52 -6.21
CA GLN A 213 2.34 -9.96 -6.25
C GLN A 213 2.33 -8.43 -6.44
N ARG A 214 3.51 -7.77 -6.51
CA ARG A 214 3.63 -6.33 -6.78
C ARG A 214 2.99 -6.01 -8.13
N LYS A 215 2.03 -5.09 -8.12
CA LYS A 215 1.31 -4.70 -9.34
C LYS A 215 2.02 -3.57 -10.08
N PRO A 216 2.03 -3.60 -11.42
CA PRO A 216 2.50 -2.48 -12.23
C PRO A 216 1.52 -1.30 -12.16
N LEU A 217 1.93 -0.17 -12.73
CA LEU A 217 1.04 0.97 -13.01
C LEU A 217 -0.11 0.54 -13.92
N ILE A 218 -1.31 1.10 -13.69
CA ILE A 218 -2.45 0.95 -14.61
C ILE A 218 -2.07 1.56 -15.96
N THR A 219 -2.30 0.81 -17.02
CA THR A 219 -2.10 1.29 -18.39
C THR A 219 -3.34 2.02 -18.92
N GLU A 220 -3.19 2.80 -19.98
CA GLU A 220 -4.30 3.57 -20.57
C GLU A 220 -5.41 2.67 -21.14
N GLU A 221 -5.05 1.46 -21.58
CA GLU A 221 -5.99 0.45 -22.08
C GLU A 221 -6.84 -0.16 -20.96
N GLU A 222 -6.31 -0.13 -19.74
CA GLU A 222 -6.93 -0.73 -18.56
C GLU A 222 -7.90 0.24 -17.86
N LEU A 223 -7.59 1.54 -17.93
CA LEU A 223 -8.36 2.60 -17.26
C LEU A 223 -9.89 2.62 -17.55
N PRO A 224 -10.39 2.24 -18.74
CA PRO A 224 -11.84 2.19 -18.97
C PRO A 224 -12.55 1.03 -18.25
N LYS A 225 -11.90 -0.12 -18.03
CA LYS A 225 -12.57 -1.29 -17.43
C LYS A 225 -12.72 -1.12 -15.92
N VAL A 226 -11.64 -0.68 -15.28
CA VAL A 226 -11.56 0.05 -14.00
C VAL A 226 -12.82 0.88 -13.75
N ILE A 227 -13.01 1.96 -14.54
CA ILE A 227 -14.05 2.96 -14.31
C ILE A 227 -15.44 2.32 -14.35
N LYS A 228 -15.64 1.33 -15.23
CA LYS A 228 -16.93 0.64 -15.40
C LYS A 228 -17.32 -0.24 -14.21
N ILE A 229 -16.37 -0.69 -13.39
CA ILE A 229 -16.66 -1.48 -12.19
C ILE A 229 -17.25 -0.58 -11.10
N PHE A 230 -16.73 0.64 -10.97
CA PHE A 230 -17.07 1.53 -9.86
C PHE A 230 -18.10 2.62 -10.15
N TYR A 231 -18.18 3.07 -11.40
CA TYR A 231 -19.09 4.15 -11.84
C TYR A 231 -20.16 3.61 -12.77
#